data_AF-A0A7W0M0A4-F1
#
_entry.id   AF-A0A7W0M0A4-F1
#
_cell.length_a   1.000
_cell.length_b   1.000
_cell.length_c   1.000
_cell.angle_alpha   90.00
_cell.angle_beta   90.00
_cell.angle_gamma   90.00
#
_symmetry.space_group_name_H-M   'P 1'
#
loop_
_entity.id
_entity.type
_entity.pdbx_description
1 polymer ?
#
loop_
_entity_poly.entity_id
_entity_poly.type
_entity_poly.pdbx_seq_one_letter_code
_entity_poly.pdbx_strand_id
1 'polypeptide(L)' 'MSKVIQIRGVPDQVRDALAEAAQAQGLSLTAYVRRELEHLAKRAETVRANAALIRQTQAGVGSPVDRDMILSTLHEGRHD' A
#
# COMPACT_ATOMS: atom_id res chain seq x y z
N MET A 1 20.34 -7.12 -16.03
CA MET A 1 20.55 -8.53 -15.63
C MET A 1 19.28 -9.07 -15.00
N SER A 2 18.81 -10.23 -15.43
CA SER A 2 17.71 -10.91 -14.75
C SER A 2 18.17 -11.36 -13.36
N LYS A 3 17.28 -11.25 -12.37
CA LYS A 3 17.49 -11.77 -11.01
C LYS A 3 16.47 -12.89 -10.80
N VAL A 4 16.93 -14.01 -10.27
CA VAL A 4 16.09 -15.19 -10.01
C VAL A 4 15.87 -15.31 -8.51
N ILE A 5 14.61 -15.49 -8.11
CA ILE A 5 14.21 -15.75 -6.72
C ILE A 5 13.70 -17.18 -6.65
N GLN A 6 14.27 -17.97 -5.75
CA GLN A 6 13.78 -19.31 -5.43
C GLN A 6 13.02 -19.27 -4.11
N ILE A 7 11.75 -19.66 -4.12
CA ILE A 7 10.93 -19.78 -2.92
C ILE A 7 10.90 -21.27 -2.54
N ARG A 8 11.43 -21.61 -1.37
CA ARG A 8 11.54 -23.00 -0.88
C ARG A 8 10.45 -23.28 0.16
N GLY A 9 10.02 -24.54 0.23
CA GLY A 9 9.06 -24.99 1.24
C GLY A 9 7.65 -24.42 1.06
N VAL A 10 7.26 -24.11 -0.18
CA VAL A 10 5.88 -23.71 -0.48
C VAL A 10 5.00 -24.95 -0.35
N PRO A 11 3.98 -24.95 0.52
CA PRO A 11 3.04 -26.07 0.61
C PRO A 11 2.33 -26.28 -0.74
N ASP A 12 2.06 -27.54 -1.10
CA ASP A 12 1.44 -27.87 -2.39
C ASP A 12 0.10 -27.17 -2.58
N GLN A 13 -0.73 -27.10 -1.53
CA GLN A 13 -1.99 -26.38 -1.57
C GLN A 13 -1.83 -24.89 -1.94
N VAL A 14 -0.78 -24.23 -1.46
CA VAL A 14 -0.50 -22.82 -1.78
C VAL A 14 -0.03 -22.72 -3.22
N ARG A 15 0.83 -23.64 -3.68
CA ARG A 15 1.28 -23.69 -5.07
C ARG A 15 0.09 -23.85 -6.03
N ASP A 16 -0.85 -24.74 -5.68
CA ASP A 16 -2.04 -25.04 -6.48
C ASP A 16 -2.97 -23.85 -6.57
N ALA A 17 -3.29 -23.22 -5.43
CA ALA A 17 -4.11 -22.01 -5.42
C ALA A 17 -3.49 -20.88 -6.27
N LEU A 18 -2.16 -20.70 -6.21
CA LEU A 18 -1.47 -19.72 -7.06
C LEU A 18 -1.50 -20.09 -8.55
N ALA A 19 -1.40 -21.39 -8.87
CA ALA A 19 -1.47 -21.86 -10.24
C ALA A 19 -2.88 -21.69 -10.84
N GLU A 20 -3.92 -22.01 -10.08
CA GLU A 20 -5.31 -21.78 -10.46
C GLU A 20 -5.59 -20.29 -10.68
N ALA A 21 -5.13 -19.43 -9.77
CA ALA A 21 -5.27 -17.98 -9.90
C ALA A 21 -4.54 -17.42 -11.13
N ALA A 22 -3.37 -17.96 -11.46
CA ALA A 22 -2.62 -17.59 -12.66
C ALA A 22 -3.37 -18.02 -13.93
N GLN A 23 -3.87 -19.26 -13.96
CA GLN A 23 -4.63 -19.81 -15.10
C GLN A 23 -5.93 -19.04 -15.35
N ALA A 24 -6.67 -18.70 -14.29
CA ALA A 24 -7.88 -17.89 -14.38
C ALA A 24 -7.65 -16.51 -15.03
N GLN A 25 -6.40 -16.02 -15.01
CA GLN A 25 -5.99 -14.75 -15.59
C GLN A 25 -5.21 -14.91 -16.91
N GLY A 26 -5.11 -16.13 -17.44
CA GLY A 26 -4.35 -16.42 -18.66
C GLY A 26 -2.86 -16.18 -18.53
N LEU A 27 -2.31 -16.26 -17.31
CA LEU A 27 -0.90 -16.02 -17.02
C LEU A 27 -0.19 -17.33 -16.67
N SER A 28 1.11 -17.38 -16.96
CA SER A 28 1.97 -18.40 -16.35
C SER A 28 2.11 -18.13 -14.85
N LEU A 29 2.31 -19.19 -14.05
CA LEU A 29 2.52 -19.06 -12.61
C LEU A 29 3.63 -18.07 -12.27
N THR A 30 4.75 -18.11 -12.98
CA THR A 30 5.87 -17.18 -12.79
C THR A 30 5.49 -15.73 -13.11
N ALA A 31 4.75 -15.49 -14.20
CA ALA A 31 4.32 -14.14 -14.57
C ALA A 31 3.33 -13.58 -13.55
N TYR A 32 2.40 -14.42 -13.08
CA TYR A 32 1.46 -14.07 -12.02
C TYR A 32 2.19 -13.71 -10.73
N VAL A 33 3.04 -14.60 -10.21
CA VAL A 33 3.79 -14.37 -8.96
C VAL A 33 4.68 -13.14 -9.06
N ARG A 34 5.34 -12.91 -10.20
CA ARG A 34 6.15 -11.69 -10.42
C ARG A 34 5.31 -10.43 -10.26
N ARG A 35 4.13 -10.37 -10.90
CA ARG A 35 3.22 -9.23 -10.81
C ARG A 35 2.72 -9.02 -9.38
N GLU A 36 2.35 -10.08 -8.68
CA GLU A 36 1.91 -9.98 -7.28
C GLU A 36 3.04 -9.48 -6.35
N LEU A 37 4.29 -9.90 -6.59
CA LEU A 37 5.46 -9.38 -5.87
C LEU A 37 5.70 -7.89 -6.15
N GLU A 38 5.54 -7.44 -7.40
CA GLU A 38 5.64 -6.02 -7.78
C GLU A 38 4.55 -5.18 -7.08
N HIS A 39 3.32 -5.68 -7.05
CA HIS A 39 2.22 -5.04 -6.33
C HIS A 39 2.49 -4.94 -4.82
N LEU A 40 2.98 -6.03 -4.22
CA LEU A 40 3.32 -6.08 -2.80
C LEU A 40 4.43 -5.06 -2.45
N ALA A 41 5.49 -5.03 -3.26
CA ALA A 41 6.59 -4.09 -3.08
C ALA A 41 6.11 -2.64 -3.15
N LYS A 42 5.31 -2.31 -4.17
CA LYS A 42 4.76 -0.97 -4.36
C LYS A 42 3.83 -0.56 -3.22
N ARG A 43 2.95 -1.45 -2.76
CA ARG A 43 2.06 -1.18 -1.63
C ARG A 43 2.85 -0.88 -0.35
N ALA A 44 3.89 -1.67 -0.07
CA ALA A 44 4.74 -1.46 1.10
C ALA A 44 5.51 -0.13 1.03
N GLU A 45 5.98 0.24 -0.15
CA GLU A 45 6.62 1.53 -0.39
C GLU A 45 5.66 2.69 -0.18
N THR A 46 4.46 2.65 -0.78
CA THR A 46 3.44 3.69 -0.60
C THR A 46 3.07 3.89 0.86
N VAL A 47 2.88 2.81 1.62
CA VAL A 47 2.57 2.92 3.07
C VAL A 47 3.70 3.61 3.82
N ARG A 48 4.96 3.25 3.56
CA ARG A 48 6.12 3.90 4.19
C ARG A 48 6.25 5.37 3.81
N ALA A 49 6.07 5.69 2.52
CA ALA A 49 6.11 7.06 2.01
C ALA A 49 5.01 7.93 2.63
N ASN A 50 3.78 7.41 2.70
CA ASN A 50 2.66 8.11 3.33
C ASN A 50 2.92 8.34 4.82
N ALA A 51 3.42 7.34 5.54
CA ALA A 51 3.76 7.49 6.95
C ALA A 51 4.85 8.55 7.18
N ALA A 52 5.84 8.65 6.28
CA ALA A 52 6.87 9.68 6.34
C ALA A 52 6.30 11.08 6.06
N LEU A 53 5.45 11.21 5.04
CA LEU A 53 4.79 12.47 4.70
C LEU A 53 3.89 12.95 5.83
N ILE A 54 3.09 12.07 6.44
CA ILE A 54 2.24 12.41 7.59
C ILE A 54 3.08 12.94 8.75
N ARG A 55 4.18 12.27 9.10
CA ARG A 55 5.07 12.74 10.17
C ARG A 55 5.71 14.09 9.85
N GLN A 56 6.14 14.30 8.61
CA GLN A 56 6.72 15.57 8.18
C GLN A 56 5.69 16.70 8.26
N THR A 57 4.48 16.47 7.76
CA THR A 57 3.39 17.44 7.83
C THR A 57 3.01 17.75 9.27
N GLN A 58 2.88 16.73 10.13
CA GLN A 58 2.60 16.93 11.56
C GLN A 58 3.69 17.74 12.26
N ALA A 59 4.96 17.49 11.96
CA ALA A 59 6.08 18.27 12.50
C ALA A 59 6.08 19.72 11.99
N GLY A 60 5.70 19.95 10.74
CA GLY A 60 5.63 21.29 10.15
C GLY A 60 4.41 22.11 10.58
N VAL A 61 3.29 21.45 10.93
CA VAL A 61 2.04 22.13 11.31
C VAL A 61 2.06 22.64 12.75
N GLY A 62 3.00 22.21 13.60
CA GLY A 62 3.36 22.90 14.86
C GLY A 62 2.27 22.99 15.94
N SER A 63 1.02 22.59 15.66
CA SER A 63 -0.08 22.63 16.61
C SER A 63 -1.04 21.45 16.35
N PRO A 64 -1.51 20.75 17.40
CA PRO A 64 -2.65 19.86 17.27
C PRO A 64 -3.86 20.71 16.89
N VAL A 65 -4.32 20.58 15.64
CA VAL A 65 -5.57 21.21 15.24
C VAL A 65 -6.71 20.40 15.86
N ASP A 66 -7.33 20.97 16.89
CA ASP A 66 -8.48 20.37 17.55
C ASP A 66 -9.73 20.49 16.67
N ARG A 67 -10.62 19.50 16.77
CA ARG A 67 -11.89 19.46 16.05
C ARG A 67 -12.71 20.72 16.33
N ASP A 68 -12.70 21.20 17.56
CA ASP A 68 -13.48 22.38 17.97
C ASP A 68 -12.96 23.66 17.31
N MET A 69 -11.64 23.77 17.10
CA MET A 69 -11.03 24.87 16.36
C MET A 69 -11.41 24.84 14.86
N ILE A 70 -11.48 23.66 14.24
CA ILE A 70 -11.92 23.53 12.84
C ILE A 70 -13.38 23.98 12.69
N LEU A 71 -14.24 23.54 13.62
CA LEU A 71 -15.67 23.84 13.58
C LEU A 71 -15.95 25.30 13.89
N SER A 72 -15.17 25.96 14.77
CA SER A 72 -15.34 27.39 15.04
C SER A 72 -14.99 28.24 13.81
N THR A 73 -13.86 27.97 13.14
CA THR A 73 -13.46 28.71 11.92
C THR A 73 -14.45 28.51 10.76
N LEU A 74 -15.02 27.32 10.61
CA LEU A 74 -16.03 27.05 9.57
C LEU A 74 -17.38 27.73 9.83
N HIS A 75 -17.72 27.99 11.09
CA HIS A 75 -18.93 28.76 11.42
C HIS A 75 -18.69 30.26 11.27
N GLU A 76 -17.51 30.77 11.66
CA GLU A 76 -17.12 32.17 11.46
C GLU A 76 -17.16 32.55 9.97
N GLY A 77 -16.63 31.72 9.07
CA GLY A 77 -16.66 31.98 7.63
C GLY A 77 -18.02 31.80 6.93
N ARG A 78 -19.06 31.32 7.63
CA ARG A 78 -20.44 31.22 7.10
C ARG A 78 -21.34 32.40 7.52
N HIS A 79 -20.86 33.24 8.42
CA HIS A 79 -21.58 34.42 8.90
C HIS A 79 -21.21 35.72 8.16
N ASP A 80 -20.37 35.63 7.13
CA ASP A 80 -20.15 36.64 6.07
C ASP A 80 -20.87 36.23 4.76
#